data_AF-A0A2U8XDQ2-F1
#
_entry.id   AF-A0A2U8XDQ2-F1
#
_cell.length_a   1.000
_cell.length_b   1.000
_cell.length_c   1.000
_cell.angle_alpha   90.00
_cell.angle_beta   90.00
_cell.angle_gamma   90.00
#
_symmetry.space_group_name_H-M   'P 1'
#
loop_
_entity.id
_entity.type
_entity.pdbx_description
1 polymer ?
#
loop_
_entity_poly.entity_id
_entity_poly.type
_entity_poly.pdbx_seq_one_letter_code
_entity_poly.pdbx_strand_id
1 'polypeptide(L)'
;MRRWPTYNLFRRRAEPDLVCAVPNDFPVPAFVTGEAWTFAGSIDAPSAAPPGFSAEMAERGAETCGFHLFHQLPAVAAAPEDRWRAAG
;
A
#
# COMPACT_ATOMS: atom_id res chain seq x y z
N MET A 1 -19.36 15.29 9.70
CA MET A 1 -19.02 14.20 8.76
C MET A 1 -17.51 14.09 8.74
N ARG A 2 -16.93 12.99 9.24
CA ARG A 2 -15.48 12.80 9.18
C ARG A 2 -15.14 12.44 7.74
N ARG A 3 -14.41 13.30 7.05
CA ARG A 3 -14.00 13.07 5.65
C ARG A 3 -12.93 11.97 5.66
N TRP A 4 -13.00 11.05 4.71
CA TRP A 4 -11.97 10.02 4.55
C TRP A 4 -10.63 10.70 4.25
N PRO A 5 -9.57 10.43 5.03
CA PRO A 5 -8.26 11.01 4.76
C PRO A 5 -7.67 10.44 3.47
N THR A 6 -7.07 11.30 2.66
CA THR A 6 -6.34 10.87 1.47
C THR A 6 -4.98 10.31 1.91
N TYR A 7 -4.57 9.17 1.37
CA TYR A 7 -3.26 8.58 1.65
C TYR A 7 -2.39 8.54 0.41
N ASN A 8 -1.16 9.03 0.50
CA ASN A 8 -0.13 8.89 -0.51
C ASN A 8 0.62 7.58 -0.29
N LEU A 9 0.74 6.77 -1.35
CA LEU A 9 1.40 5.48 -1.32
C LEU A 9 2.80 5.57 -1.89
N PHE A 10 3.76 4.96 -1.21
CA PHE A 10 5.13 4.79 -1.66
C PHE A 10 5.46 3.31 -1.65
N ARG A 11 5.99 2.80 -2.76
CA ARG A 11 6.42 1.41 -2.90
C ARG A 11 7.93 1.31 -2.86
N ARG A 12 8.46 0.30 -2.15
CA ARG A 12 9.89 0.08 -2.08
C ARG A 12 10.39 -0.52 -3.40
N ARG A 13 11.45 0.04 -3.98
CA ARG A 13 11.97 -0.39 -5.29
C ARG A 13 12.55 -1.81 -5.26
N ALA A 14 13.31 -2.12 -4.22
CA ALA A 14 13.93 -3.44 -4.05
C ALA A 14 12.93 -4.52 -3.62
N GLU A 15 11.78 -4.13 -3.06
CA GLU A 15 10.76 -5.04 -2.54
C GLU A 15 9.38 -4.43 -2.83
N PRO A 16 8.86 -4.59 -4.07
CA PRO A 16 7.67 -3.88 -4.54
C PRO A 16 6.38 -4.22 -3.78
N ASP A 17 6.39 -5.31 -3.03
CA ASP A 17 5.30 -5.76 -2.17
C ASP A 17 5.24 -4.95 -0.86
N LEU A 18 6.34 -4.30 -0.45
CA LEU A 18 6.35 -3.44 0.74
C LEU A 18 5.90 -2.01 0.38
N VAL A 19 4.83 -1.56 1.03
CA VAL A 19 4.17 -0.29 0.72
C VAL A 19 4.00 0.54 1.98
N CYS A 20 4.27 1.84 1.85
CA CYS A 20 4.11 2.85 2.89
C CYS A 20 2.95 3.78 2.51
N ALA A 21 1.95 3.86 3.36
CA ALA A 21 0.86 4.83 3.28
C ALA A 21 1.14 6.01 4.22
N VAL A 22 1.07 7.22 3.68
CA VAL A 22 1.25 8.47 4.41
C VAL A 22 0.00 9.32 4.20
N PRO A 23 -0.70 9.77 5.25
CA PRO A 23 -1.82 10.69 5.06
C PRO A 23 -1.33 11.97 4.37
N ASN A 24 -2.12 12.48 3.43
CA ASN A 24 -1.76 13.65 2.63
C ASN A 24 -1.60 14.93 3.48
N ASP A 25 -2.28 14.99 4.63
CA ASP A 25 -2.19 16.12 5.56
C ASP A 25 -0.96 16.04 6.49
N PHE A 26 -0.15 14.99 6.38
CA PHE A 26 1.03 14.75 7.21
C PHE A 26 2.32 14.95 6.40
N PRO A 27 3.43 15.35 7.06
CA PRO A 27 4.73 15.46 6.40
C PRO A 27 5.18 14.07 5.91
N VAL A 28 5.66 14.02 4.66
CA VAL A 28 6.19 12.79 4.09
C VAL A 28 7.47 12.38 4.84
N PRO A 29 7.54 11.15 5.41
CA PRO A 29 8.72 10.70 6.13
C PRO A 29 9.98 10.69 5.24
N ALA A 30 11.11 11.16 5.77
CA ALA A 30 12.36 11.27 5.01
C ALA A 30 12.88 9.92 4.47
N PHE A 31 12.49 8.79 5.06
CA PHE A 31 12.91 7.47 4.56
C PHE A 31 12.22 7.09 3.23
N VAL A 32 11.04 7.64 2.93
CA VAL A 32 10.32 7.37 1.66
C VAL A 32 10.62 8.38 0.55
N THR A 33 11.32 9.48 0.86
CA THR A 33 11.72 10.48 -0.15
C THR A 33 13.03 10.14 -0.86
N GLY A 34 13.76 9.11 -0.41
CA GLY A 34 15.00 8.64 -1.02
C GLY A 34 14.81 7.72 -2.23
N GLU A 35 15.93 7.33 -2.86
CA GLU A 35 15.95 6.48 -4.07
C GLU A 35 15.41 5.06 -3.84
N ALA A 36 15.24 4.63 -2.60
CA ALA A 36 14.74 3.31 -2.25
C ALA A 36 13.21 3.17 -2.47
N TRP A 37 12.49 4.28 -2.60
CA TRP A 37 11.04 4.30 -2.71
C TRP A 37 10.57 5.06 -3.95
N THR A 38 9.38 4.71 -4.42
CA THR A 38 8.73 5.36 -5.55
C THR A 38 7.29 5.65 -5.20
N PHE A 39 6.83 6.87 -5.49
CA PHE A 39 5.42 7.22 -5.35
C PHE A 39 4.55 6.33 -6.26
N ALA A 40 3.56 5.68 -5.68
CA ALA A 40 2.73 4.68 -6.34
C ALA A 40 1.28 5.12 -6.55
N GLY A 41 0.95 6.36 -6.17
CA GLY A 41 -0.40 6.94 -6.28
C GLY A 41 -0.98 7.32 -4.93
N SER A 42 -2.26 7.68 -4.93
CA SER A 42 -2.99 8.10 -3.73
C SER A 42 -4.33 7.38 -3.61
N ILE A 43 -4.77 7.13 -2.38
CA ILE A 43 -6.08 6.58 -2.03
C ILE A 43 -6.92 7.74 -1.51
N ASP A 44 -7.90 8.18 -2.28
CA ASP A 44 -8.84 9.24 -1.90
C ASP A 44 -10.20 8.71 -1.41
N ALA A 45 -10.49 7.44 -1.70
CA ALA A 45 -11.70 6.74 -1.30
C ALA A 45 -11.41 5.28 -0.90
N PRO A 46 -12.23 4.67 -0.03
CA PRO A 46 -12.07 3.26 0.36
C PRO A 46 -12.05 2.29 -0.83
N SER A 47 -12.78 2.58 -1.90
CA SER A 47 -12.83 1.75 -3.11
C SER A 47 -11.53 1.75 -3.92
N ALA A 48 -10.66 2.75 -3.71
CA ALA A 48 -9.35 2.85 -4.34
C ALA A 48 -8.25 2.17 -3.49
N ALA A 49 -8.59 1.63 -2.32
CA ALA A 49 -7.63 0.98 -1.44
C ALA A 49 -7.06 -0.29 -2.10
N PRO A 50 -5.73 -0.45 -2.17
CA PRO A 50 -5.14 -1.66 -2.70
C PRO A 50 -5.33 -2.84 -1.74
N PRO A 51 -5.23 -4.09 -2.23
CA PRO A 51 -5.24 -5.28 -1.37
C PRO A 51 -4.19 -5.18 -0.26
N GLY A 52 -4.58 -5.52 0.97
CA GLY A 52 -3.71 -5.44 2.14
C GLY A 52 -3.69 -4.08 2.84
N PHE A 53 -4.26 -3.03 2.25
CA PHE A 53 -4.44 -1.75 2.94
C PHE A 53 -5.58 -1.83 3.96
N SER A 54 -5.29 -1.45 5.21
CA SER A 54 -6.30 -1.26 6.26
C SER A 54 -6.33 0.19 6.69
N ALA A 55 -7.44 0.88 6.44
CA ALA A 55 -7.60 2.29 6.80
C ALA A 55 -7.54 2.52 8.31
N GLU A 56 -8.06 1.59 9.10
CA GLU A 56 -7.97 1.67 10.57
C GLU A 56 -6.50 1.61 11.02
N MET A 57 -5.72 0.67 10.47
CA MET A 57 -4.30 0.55 10.81
C MET A 57 -3.50 1.74 10.27
N ALA A 58 -3.90 2.29 9.12
CA ALA A 58 -3.30 3.48 8.56
C ALA A 58 -3.54 4.73 9.43
N GLU A 59 -4.75 4.88 9.97
CA GLU A 59 -5.08 5.96 10.90
C GLU A 59 -4.29 5.84 12.20
N ARG A 60 -4.28 4.65 12.83
CA ARG A 60 -3.49 4.40 14.06
C ARG A 60 -1.99 4.60 13.84
N GLY A 61 -1.47 4.14 12.69
CA GLY A 61 -0.08 4.32 12.30
C GLY A 61 0.27 5.80 12.06
N ALA A 62 -0.62 6.55 11.44
CA ALA A 62 -0.45 7.99 11.26
C ALA A 62 -0.42 8.75 12.58
N GLU A 63 -1.29 8.41 13.53
CA GLU A 63 -1.33 9.06 14.84
C GLU A 63 -0.06 8.81 15.68
N THR A 64 0.59 7.66 15.49
CA THR A 64 1.75 7.24 16.30
C THR A 64 3.09 7.50 15.63
N CYS A 65 3.18 7.26 14.33
CA CYS A 65 4.41 7.26 13.55
C CYS A 65 4.36 8.24 12.35
N GLY A 66 3.18 8.76 12.00
CA GLY A 66 2.99 9.59 10.80
C GLY A 66 2.86 8.79 9.49
N PHE A 67 2.88 7.45 9.55
CA PHE A 67 2.78 6.57 8.38
C PHE A 67 2.33 5.16 8.75
N HIS A 68 2.01 4.34 7.75
CA HIS A 68 1.67 2.93 7.91
C HIS A 68 2.36 2.06 6.86
N LEU A 69 3.06 1.02 7.29
CA LEU A 69 3.71 0.04 6.43
C LEU A 69 2.89 -1.25 6.37
N PHE A 70 2.73 -1.78 5.17
CA PHE A 70 2.05 -3.05 4.94
C PHE A 70 2.64 -3.78 3.73
N HIS A 71 2.48 -5.10 3.70
CA HIS A 71 2.79 -5.91 2.52
C HIS A 71 1.52 -6.06 1.68
N GLN A 72 1.64 -5.72 0.41
CA GLN A 72 0.70 -6.12 -0.63
C GLN A 72 1.11 -7.51 -1.11
N LEU A 73 0.20 -8.47 -1.04
CA LEU A 73 0.40 -9.70 -1.80
C LEU A 73 0.38 -9.33 -3.29
N PRO A 74 1.35 -9.83 -4.08
CA PRO A 74 1.26 -9.67 -5.52
C PRO A 74 -0.09 -10.23 -5.96
N ALA A 75 -0.79 -9.51 -6.82
CA ALA A 75 -1.90 -10.11 -7.54
C ALA A 75 -1.33 -11.40 -8.13
N VAL A 76 -1.90 -12.56 -7.79
CA VAL A 76 -1.50 -13.82 -8.41
C VAL A 76 -1.57 -13.54 -9.91
N ALA A 77 -0.40 -13.43 -10.57
CA ALA A 77 -0.35 -13.38 -12.01
C ALA A 77 -1.02 -14.70 -12.38
N ALA A 78 -2.24 -14.63 -12.92
CA ALA A 78 -3.13 -15.77 -13.11
C ALA A 78 -2.27 -16.95 -13.55
N ALA A 79 -1.99 -17.86 -12.61
CA ALA A 79 -1.16 -19.01 -12.93
C ALA A 79 -1.93 -19.72 -14.04
N PRO A 80 -1.29 -20.06 -15.17
CA PRO A 80 -2.02 -20.70 -16.27
C PRO A 80 -2.75 -21.91 -15.69
N GLU A 81 -4.08 -21.88 -15.76
CA GLU A 81 -5.02 -22.77 -15.05
C GLU A 81 -4.90 -24.26 -15.45
N ASP A 82 -3.94 -24.62 -16.30
CA ASP A 82 -3.79 -25.96 -16.89
C ASP A 82 -2.85 -26.91 -16.14
N ARG A 83 -2.08 -26.45 -15.15
CA ARG A 83 -1.07 -27.31 -14.50
C ARG A 83 -1.68 -28.46 -13.67
N TRP A 84 -2.93 -28.34 -13.20
CA TRP A 84 -3.53 -29.31 -12.28
C TRP A 84 -4.45 -30.34 -12.96
N ARG A 85 -4.82 -30.15 -14.24
CA ARG A 85 -5.72 -31.09 -14.95
C ARG A 85 -5.01 -32.21 -15.71
N ALA A 86 -3.69 -32.19 -15.82
CA ALA A 86 -2.93 -33.17 -16.61
C ALA A 86 -2.47 -34.42 -15.84
N ALA A 87 -2.98 -34.65 -14.62
CA ALA A 87 -2.61 -35.80 -13.78
C ALA A 87 -3.82 -36.66 -13.35
N GLY A 88 -4.85 -36.73 -14.20
CA GLY A 88 -6.03 -37.59 -14.03
C GLY A 88 -6.11 -38.67 -15.10
#